data_AF-A0A949JJ66-F1
#
_entry.id   AF-A0A949JJ66-F1
#
_cell.length_a   1.000
_cell.length_b   1.000
_cell.length_c   1.000
_cell.angle_alpha   90.00
_cell.angle_beta   90.00
_cell.angle_gamma   90.00
#
_symmetry.space_group_name_H-M   'P 1'
#
loop_
_entity.id
_entity.type
_entity.pdbx_description
1 polymer ?
#
loop_
_entity_poly.entity_id
_entity_poly.type
_entity_poly.pdbx_seq_one_letter_code
_entity_poly.pdbx_strand_id
1 'polypeptide(L)'
;MNRRWVLLFGVTVAVASCRSSPESLSVTLSATSTALATAVTVAQEIGDPIQHAELLVIIAEGFLNAQNREDALQVAAETVRLVNEIPMSTEVIRLQLRTAELLLAADETDGARRLITEATTFTNALRDESARADLLPLIIQAAIAGDDDTRDLLPAAVDPVYIIEDPGLRAETFIAIAETYQSVGVGQSVTGLIQQAIPAIRSVADPFRRADLFAGLSCRAFAAGEDDLARALVEDAQEQLTAGMVKAEPDPETVAVVFKAVTRDLGGTEAMISVCGIRDRYARAVGFLAVAMAEGSGPSAELALDRAVDAAYYITDPEAYSALM
;
A
#
# COMPACT_ATOMS: atom_id res chain seq x y z
N MET A 1 41.24 -60.32 -44.16
CA MET A 1 42.03 -60.91 -43.06
C MET A 1 42.24 -59.84 -41.99
N ASN A 2 42.08 -60.23 -40.73
CA ASN A 2 42.48 -59.55 -39.47
C ASN A 2 41.56 -58.52 -38.78
N ARG A 3 40.61 -59.11 -38.05
CA ARG A 3 40.20 -58.84 -36.65
C ARG A 3 41.38 -58.51 -35.69
N ARG A 4 41.24 -57.52 -34.77
CA ARG A 4 41.07 -57.66 -33.28
C ARG A 4 41.54 -56.46 -32.40
N TRP A 5 40.85 -56.33 -31.24
CA TRP A 5 41.07 -55.55 -29.99
C TRP A 5 40.51 -54.10 -29.98
N VAL A 6 39.40 -53.71 -29.32
CA VAL A 6 38.80 -53.85 -27.95
C VAL A 6 39.56 -53.09 -26.85
N LEU A 7 39.02 -51.94 -26.35
CA LEU A 7 38.47 -51.73 -24.98
C LEU A 7 38.21 -50.24 -24.61
N LEU A 8 36.97 -49.98 -24.18
CA LEU A 8 36.45 -49.20 -23.02
C LEU A 8 36.62 -47.66 -22.83
N PHE A 9 35.57 -47.14 -22.17
CA PHE A 9 35.26 -45.81 -21.61
C PHE A 9 34.58 -44.82 -22.57
N GLY A 10 33.28 -44.49 -22.49
CA GLY A 10 32.28 -44.70 -21.43
C GLY A 10 32.07 -43.45 -20.58
N VAL A 11 31.55 -42.36 -21.17
CA VAL A 11 30.72 -41.34 -20.48
C VAL A 11 29.76 -40.73 -21.52
N THR A 12 28.60 -41.36 -21.71
CA THR A 12 27.41 -40.63 -22.16
C THR A 12 26.87 -39.90 -20.94
N VAL A 13 27.01 -38.57 -20.92
CA VAL A 13 26.27 -37.73 -19.98
C VAL A 13 24.80 -37.82 -20.37
N ALA A 14 24.08 -38.71 -19.71
CA ALA A 14 22.63 -38.63 -19.62
C ALA A 14 22.32 -37.41 -18.75
N VAL A 15 21.98 -36.28 -19.39
CA VAL A 15 21.26 -35.19 -18.72
C VAL A 15 19.84 -35.68 -18.53
N ALA A 16 19.66 -36.58 -17.57
CA ALA A 16 18.40 -36.89 -16.95
C ALA A 16 18.38 -36.09 -15.65
N SER A 17 17.95 -34.84 -15.73
CA SER A 17 17.57 -34.06 -14.54
C SER A 17 16.28 -33.35 -14.86
N CYS A 18 15.19 -34.05 -14.50
CA CYS A 18 13.83 -33.58 -14.23
C CYS A 18 13.31 -32.39 -15.04
N ARG A 19 12.87 -32.64 -16.27
CA ARG A 19 11.61 -32.02 -16.72
C ARG A 19 10.50 -32.79 -16.02
N SER A 20 10.06 -32.33 -14.86
CA SER A 20 8.67 -32.54 -14.48
C SER A 20 7.85 -31.97 -15.62
N SER A 21 7.15 -32.82 -16.36
CA SER A 21 6.14 -32.35 -17.31
C SER A 21 5.27 -31.36 -16.54
N PRO A 22 5.09 -30.10 -17.01
CA PRO A 22 4.12 -29.22 -16.39
C PRO A 22 2.79 -29.99 -16.44
N GLU A 23 2.15 -30.15 -15.29
CA GLU A 23 0.79 -30.66 -15.24
C GLU A 23 -0.03 -29.82 -16.23
N SER A 24 -0.73 -30.49 -17.13
CA SER A 24 -1.57 -29.82 -18.12
C SER A 24 -2.62 -29.00 -17.38
N LEU A 25 -2.67 -27.69 -17.65
CA LEU A 25 -3.72 -26.81 -17.14
C LEU A 25 -5.10 -27.44 -17.34
N SER A 26 -5.97 -27.29 -16.34
CA SER A 26 -7.41 -27.53 -16.47
C SER A 26 -8.15 -26.35 -17.15
N VAL A 27 -7.43 -25.31 -17.55
CA VAL A 27 -7.97 -24.09 -18.20
C VAL A 27 -8.38 -24.39 -19.65
N THR A 28 -9.65 -24.16 -19.99
CA THR A 28 -10.23 -24.39 -21.32
C THR A 28 -10.90 -23.11 -21.84
N LEU A 29 -10.09 -22.24 -22.45
CA LEU A 29 -10.50 -20.91 -22.87
C LEU A 29 -11.49 -20.93 -24.05
N SER A 30 -12.51 -20.08 -23.97
CA SER A 30 -13.53 -19.89 -25.01
C SER A 30 -12.96 -19.29 -26.31
N ALA A 31 -11.93 -18.44 -26.21
CA ALA A 31 -11.28 -17.79 -27.36
C ALA A 31 -9.76 -18.04 -27.43
N THR A 32 -9.37 -19.16 -28.02
CA THR A 32 -7.97 -19.63 -28.13
C THR A 32 -7.05 -18.82 -29.04
N SER A 33 -7.57 -17.81 -29.76
CA SER A 33 -6.79 -17.00 -30.71
C SER A 33 -6.49 -15.57 -30.22
N THR A 34 -6.72 -15.28 -28.94
CA THR A 34 -6.45 -13.96 -28.36
C THR A 34 -5.01 -13.84 -27.86
N ALA A 35 -4.51 -12.60 -27.75
CA ALA A 35 -3.22 -12.32 -27.10
C ALA A 35 -3.20 -12.82 -25.64
N LEU A 36 -4.34 -12.76 -24.95
CA LEU A 36 -4.51 -13.28 -23.58
C LEU A 36 -4.41 -14.81 -23.53
N ALA A 37 -5.01 -15.54 -24.48
CA ALA A 37 -4.86 -16.99 -24.57
C ALA A 37 -3.39 -17.41 -24.85
N THR A 38 -2.69 -16.61 -25.65
CA THR A 38 -1.24 -16.80 -25.85
C THR A 38 -0.48 -16.55 -24.55
N ALA A 39 -0.83 -15.49 -23.81
CA ALA A 39 -0.21 -15.18 -22.52
C ALA A 39 -0.40 -16.30 -21.49
N VAL A 40 -1.59 -16.93 -21.42
CA VAL A 40 -1.82 -18.12 -20.57
C VAL A 40 -0.85 -19.25 -20.94
N THR A 41 -0.63 -19.47 -22.23
CA THR A 41 0.29 -20.52 -22.71
C THR A 41 1.73 -20.22 -22.32
N VAL A 42 2.16 -18.96 -22.44
CA VAL A 42 3.52 -18.54 -22.06
C VAL A 42 3.70 -18.59 -20.54
N ALA A 43 2.67 -18.28 -19.75
CA ALA A 43 2.73 -18.37 -18.29
C ALA A 43 3.09 -19.76 -17.79
N GLN A 44 2.72 -20.82 -18.52
CA GLN A 44 3.07 -22.21 -18.20
C GLN A 44 4.57 -22.49 -18.20
N GLU A 45 5.36 -21.65 -18.89
CA GLU A 45 6.81 -21.80 -18.96
C GLU A 45 7.51 -21.19 -17.74
N ILE A 46 6.78 -20.45 -16.89
CA ILE A 46 7.32 -19.87 -15.66
C ILE A 46 7.50 -20.96 -14.61
N GLY A 47 8.77 -21.21 -14.25
CA GLY A 47 9.12 -22.23 -13.26
C GLY A 47 8.99 -21.78 -11.81
N ASP A 48 9.00 -20.46 -11.54
CA ASP A 48 8.77 -19.94 -10.20
C ASP A 48 7.26 -19.85 -9.92
N PRO A 49 6.74 -20.53 -8.88
CA PRO A 49 5.30 -20.65 -8.68
C PRO A 49 4.63 -19.33 -8.27
N ILE A 50 5.35 -18.42 -7.59
CA ILE A 50 4.83 -17.11 -7.22
C ILE A 50 4.70 -16.25 -8.48
N GLN A 51 5.77 -16.13 -9.27
CA GLN A 51 5.74 -15.37 -10.52
C GLN A 51 4.72 -15.93 -11.52
N HIS A 52 4.54 -17.25 -11.55
CA HIS A 52 3.53 -17.89 -12.40
C HIS A 52 2.13 -17.45 -11.99
N ALA A 53 1.79 -17.58 -10.69
CA ALA A 53 0.48 -17.18 -10.19
C ALA A 53 0.25 -15.66 -10.32
N GLU A 54 1.25 -14.82 -10.10
CA GLU A 54 1.17 -13.37 -10.35
C GLU A 54 0.85 -13.05 -11.80
N LEU A 55 1.48 -13.73 -12.76
CA LEU A 55 1.17 -13.52 -14.17
C LEU A 55 -0.25 -13.99 -14.50
N LEU A 56 -0.72 -15.09 -13.93
CA LEU A 56 -2.10 -15.54 -14.12
C LEU A 56 -3.12 -14.53 -13.56
N VAL A 57 -2.83 -13.89 -12.42
CA VAL A 57 -3.64 -12.77 -11.89
C VAL A 57 -3.75 -11.66 -12.94
N ILE A 58 -2.62 -11.20 -13.49
CA ILE A 58 -2.60 -10.13 -14.51
C ILE A 58 -3.39 -10.55 -15.77
N ILE A 59 -3.28 -11.80 -16.18
CA ILE A 59 -4.01 -12.32 -17.35
C ILE A 59 -5.52 -12.38 -17.08
N ALA A 60 -5.94 -12.82 -15.89
CA ALA A 60 -7.35 -12.83 -15.48
C ALA A 60 -7.93 -11.41 -15.43
N GLU A 61 -7.19 -10.44 -14.88
CA GLU A 61 -7.54 -9.01 -14.92
C GLU A 61 -7.72 -8.54 -16.37
N GLY A 62 -6.84 -8.97 -17.27
CA GLY A 62 -6.93 -8.72 -18.71
C GLY A 62 -8.22 -9.26 -19.33
N PHE A 63 -8.65 -10.48 -18.97
CA PHE A 63 -9.91 -11.06 -19.41
C PHE A 63 -11.13 -10.30 -18.87
N LEU A 64 -11.11 -9.88 -17.59
CA LEU A 64 -12.17 -9.03 -17.01
C LEU A 64 -12.29 -7.68 -17.72
N ASN A 65 -11.17 -7.04 -18.04
CA ASN A 65 -11.13 -5.80 -18.82
C ASN A 65 -11.70 -5.99 -20.23
N ALA A 66 -11.49 -7.17 -20.83
CA ALA A 66 -12.09 -7.58 -22.09
C ALA A 66 -13.55 -8.05 -21.96
N GLN A 67 -14.17 -7.93 -20.79
CA GLN A 67 -15.53 -8.38 -20.47
C GLN A 67 -15.75 -9.90 -20.66
N ASN A 68 -14.68 -10.69 -20.61
CA ASN A 68 -14.72 -12.14 -20.71
C ASN A 68 -14.58 -12.77 -19.32
N ARG A 69 -15.68 -12.77 -18.57
CA ARG A 69 -15.73 -13.28 -17.18
C ARG A 69 -15.47 -14.79 -17.10
N GLU A 70 -15.92 -15.57 -18.10
CA GLU A 70 -15.76 -17.02 -18.09
C GLU A 70 -14.28 -17.42 -18.15
N ASP A 71 -13.53 -16.87 -19.10
CA ASP A 71 -12.09 -17.15 -19.22
C ASP A 71 -11.32 -16.57 -18.03
N ALA A 72 -11.71 -15.39 -17.53
CA ALA A 72 -11.12 -14.81 -16.32
C ALA A 72 -11.28 -15.76 -15.11
N LEU A 73 -12.48 -16.32 -14.93
CA LEU A 73 -12.77 -17.24 -13.84
C LEU A 73 -11.97 -18.53 -13.94
N GLN A 74 -11.78 -19.07 -15.15
CA GLN A 74 -10.95 -20.26 -15.33
C GLN A 74 -9.48 -20.00 -14.99
N VAL A 75 -8.93 -18.86 -15.42
CA VAL A 75 -7.55 -18.47 -15.09
C VAL A 75 -7.40 -18.17 -13.59
N ALA A 76 -8.41 -17.54 -12.98
CA ALA A 76 -8.45 -17.33 -11.53
C ALA A 76 -8.50 -18.65 -10.75
N ALA A 77 -9.29 -19.63 -11.19
CA ALA A 77 -9.35 -20.95 -10.56
C ALA A 77 -8.00 -21.69 -10.59
N GLU A 78 -7.26 -21.57 -11.69
CA GLU A 78 -5.89 -22.09 -11.75
C GLU A 78 -4.94 -21.34 -10.81
N THR A 79 -5.09 -20.02 -10.73
CA THR A 79 -4.33 -19.19 -9.77
C THR A 79 -4.58 -19.66 -8.34
N VAL A 80 -5.84 -19.92 -7.96
CA VAL A 80 -6.21 -20.48 -6.64
C VAL A 80 -5.52 -21.81 -6.40
N ARG A 81 -5.50 -22.70 -7.40
CA ARG A 81 -4.82 -24.00 -7.30
C ARG A 81 -3.32 -23.81 -6.99
N LEU A 82 -2.62 -23.00 -7.77
CA LEU A 82 -1.20 -22.72 -7.57
C LEU A 82 -0.93 -22.09 -6.21
N VAL A 83 -1.69 -21.07 -5.84
CA VAL A 83 -1.51 -20.35 -4.57
C VAL A 83 -1.69 -21.28 -3.37
N ASN A 84 -2.60 -22.25 -3.45
CA ASN A 84 -2.80 -23.25 -2.38
C ASN A 84 -1.67 -24.29 -2.28
N GLU A 85 -0.82 -24.42 -3.30
CA GLU A 85 0.34 -25.32 -3.30
C GLU A 85 1.60 -24.63 -2.75
N ILE A 86 1.63 -23.29 -2.74
CA ILE A 86 2.77 -22.52 -2.25
C ILE A 86 2.70 -22.41 -0.71
N PRO A 87 3.80 -22.67 0.01
CA PRO A 87 3.84 -22.45 1.45
C PRO A 87 3.48 -21.01 1.83
N MET A 88 2.57 -20.87 2.79
CA MET A 88 2.03 -19.58 3.19
C MET A 88 3.13 -18.64 3.73
N SER A 89 3.20 -17.45 3.15
CA SER A 89 4.12 -16.36 3.48
C SER A 89 3.40 -15.02 3.32
N THR A 90 4.00 -13.92 3.79
CA THR A 90 3.41 -12.57 3.62
C THR A 90 3.23 -12.19 2.14
N GLU A 91 4.12 -12.65 1.26
CA GLU A 91 4.03 -12.49 -0.19
C GLU A 91 2.85 -13.28 -0.77
N VAL A 92 2.69 -14.53 -0.36
CA VAL A 92 1.56 -15.38 -0.77
C VAL A 92 0.23 -14.82 -0.28
N ILE A 93 0.17 -14.22 0.91
CA ILE A 93 -1.04 -13.54 1.39
C ILE A 93 -1.44 -12.39 0.47
N ARG A 94 -0.49 -11.55 0.03
CA ARG A 94 -0.79 -10.46 -0.91
C ARG A 94 -1.36 -10.99 -2.22
N LEU A 95 -0.79 -12.09 -2.71
CA LEU A 95 -1.27 -12.76 -3.92
C LEU A 95 -2.66 -13.41 -3.72
N GLN A 96 -2.93 -14.02 -2.56
CA GLN A 96 -4.26 -14.53 -2.20
C GLN A 96 -5.32 -13.43 -2.19
N LEU A 97 -5.01 -12.26 -1.63
CA LEU A 97 -5.94 -11.13 -1.58
C LEU A 97 -6.23 -10.56 -2.96
N ARG A 98 -5.22 -10.39 -3.82
CA ARG A 98 -5.43 -10.03 -5.23
C ARG A 98 -6.26 -11.06 -6.00
N THR A 99 -6.04 -12.34 -5.72
CA THR A 99 -6.83 -13.44 -6.31
C THR A 99 -8.27 -13.40 -5.81
N ALA A 100 -8.51 -13.04 -4.55
CA ALA A 100 -9.86 -12.88 -4.01
C ALA A 100 -10.61 -11.73 -4.69
N GLU A 101 -9.97 -10.57 -4.87
CA GLU A 101 -10.54 -9.44 -5.61
C GLU A 101 -10.92 -9.82 -7.06
N LEU A 102 -10.06 -10.61 -7.71
CA LEU A 102 -10.33 -11.17 -9.05
C LEU A 102 -11.56 -12.08 -9.08
N LEU A 103 -11.67 -12.98 -8.11
CA LEU A 103 -12.81 -13.90 -7.99
C LEU A 103 -14.11 -13.12 -7.78
N LEU A 104 -14.10 -12.10 -6.91
CA LEU A 104 -15.26 -11.21 -6.71
C LEU A 104 -15.66 -10.50 -8.00
N ALA A 105 -14.69 -9.96 -8.75
CA ALA A 105 -14.97 -9.32 -10.03
C ALA A 105 -15.48 -10.29 -11.12
N ALA A 106 -15.24 -11.59 -10.94
CA ALA A 106 -15.74 -12.69 -11.78
C ALA A 106 -17.02 -13.35 -11.22
N ASP A 107 -17.67 -12.74 -10.21
CA ASP A 107 -18.88 -13.23 -9.53
C ASP A 107 -18.70 -14.59 -8.80
N GLU A 108 -17.48 -14.92 -8.38
CA GLU A 108 -17.17 -16.09 -7.54
C GLU A 108 -16.90 -15.65 -6.10
N THR A 109 -17.97 -15.66 -5.29
CA THR A 109 -17.93 -15.17 -3.91
C THR A 109 -17.34 -16.19 -2.93
N ASP A 110 -17.63 -17.48 -3.08
CA ASP A 110 -17.28 -18.51 -2.09
C ASP A 110 -15.77 -18.76 -1.98
N GLY A 111 -15.07 -18.80 -3.11
CA GLY A 111 -13.62 -18.87 -3.20
C GLY A 111 -12.95 -17.59 -2.71
N ALA A 112 -13.46 -16.41 -3.09
CA ALA A 112 -12.94 -15.14 -2.59
C ALA A 112 -13.01 -15.04 -1.05
N ARG A 113 -14.19 -15.35 -0.48
CA ARG A 113 -14.39 -15.38 0.98
C ARG A 113 -13.42 -16.31 1.69
N ARG A 114 -13.16 -17.48 1.09
CA ARG A 114 -12.21 -18.45 1.63
C ARG A 114 -10.79 -17.89 1.69
N LEU A 115 -10.31 -17.32 0.58
CA LEU A 115 -8.98 -16.71 0.52
C LEU A 115 -8.83 -15.55 1.52
N ILE A 116 -9.81 -14.66 1.62
CA ILE A 116 -9.81 -13.55 2.59
C ILE A 116 -9.77 -14.08 4.03
N THR A 117 -10.55 -15.13 4.32
CA THR A 117 -10.59 -15.74 5.66
C THR A 117 -9.26 -16.40 6.04
N GLU A 118 -8.64 -17.12 5.11
CA GLU A 118 -7.33 -17.75 5.29
C GLU A 118 -6.25 -16.70 5.52
N ALA A 119 -6.24 -15.66 4.67
CA ALA A 119 -5.33 -14.52 4.80
C ALA A 119 -5.48 -13.81 6.16
N THR A 120 -6.72 -13.60 6.60
CA THR A 120 -7.02 -13.01 7.92
C THR A 120 -6.50 -13.89 9.05
N THR A 121 -6.74 -15.20 8.96
CA THR A 121 -6.31 -16.16 9.99
C THR A 121 -4.79 -16.19 10.12
N PHE A 122 -4.08 -16.26 8.99
CA PHE A 122 -2.62 -16.24 8.99
C PHE A 122 -2.06 -14.93 9.53
N THR A 123 -2.57 -13.81 9.05
CA THR A 123 -2.14 -12.46 9.46
C THR A 123 -2.33 -12.25 10.96
N ASN A 124 -3.44 -12.72 11.52
CA ASN A 124 -3.71 -12.63 12.96
C ASN A 124 -2.82 -13.55 13.80
N ALA A 125 -2.27 -14.61 13.21
CA ALA A 125 -1.31 -15.51 13.87
C ALA A 125 0.14 -15.01 13.80
N LEU A 126 0.43 -13.96 13.02
CA LEU A 126 1.76 -13.38 12.94
C LEU A 126 2.19 -12.78 14.28
N ARG A 127 3.42 -13.10 14.69
CA ARG A 127 4.08 -12.48 15.85
C ARG A 127 4.71 -11.14 15.51
N ASP A 128 5.09 -10.95 14.25
CA ASP A 128 5.62 -9.70 13.77
C ASP A 128 4.47 -8.72 13.56
N GLU A 129 4.39 -7.72 14.43
CA GLU A 129 3.34 -6.71 14.37
C GLU A 129 3.46 -5.83 13.14
N SER A 130 4.67 -5.59 12.62
CA SER A 130 4.88 -4.77 11.41
C SER A 130 4.30 -5.50 10.20
N ALA A 131 4.62 -6.79 10.06
CA ALA A 131 4.02 -7.61 9.02
C ALA A 131 2.49 -7.71 9.15
N ARG A 132 1.95 -7.73 10.37
CA ARG A 132 0.51 -7.71 10.61
C ARG A 132 -0.10 -6.37 10.18
N ALA A 133 0.48 -5.25 10.62
CA ALA A 133 0.05 -3.89 10.26
C ALA A 133 0.06 -3.64 8.75
N ASP A 134 1.03 -4.19 8.03
CA ASP A 134 1.12 -4.09 6.57
C ASP A 134 0.01 -4.85 5.83
N LEU A 135 -0.45 -5.97 6.39
CA LEU A 135 -1.40 -6.88 5.73
C LEU A 135 -2.87 -6.56 6.06
N LEU A 136 -3.17 -6.05 7.25
CA LEU A 136 -4.56 -5.77 7.66
C LEU A 136 -5.29 -4.78 6.72
N PRO A 137 -4.68 -3.67 6.24
CA PRO A 137 -5.32 -2.78 5.27
C PRO A 137 -5.63 -3.48 3.93
N LEU A 138 -4.78 -4.41 3.49
CA LEU A 138 -4.98 -5.17 2.25
C LEU A 138 -6.13 -6.18 2.40
N ILE A 139 -6.24 -6.84 3.55
CA ILE A 139 -7.36 -7.73 3.85
C ILE A 139 -8.68 -6.95 3.81
N ILE A 140 -8.68 -5.77 4.42
CA ILE A 140 -9.84 -4.89 4.43
C ILE A 140 -10.19 -4.43 3.01
N GLN A 141 -9.20 -4.06 2.20
CA GLN A 141 -9.42 -3.70 0.80
C GLN A 141 -10.12 -4.81 0.04
N ALA A 142 -9.61 -6.04 0.11
CA ALA A 142 -10.23 -7.20 -0.54
C ALA A 142 -11.64 -7.48 0.00
N ALA A 143 -11.86 -7.33 1.31
CA ALA A 143 -13.17 -7.51 1.92
C ALA A 143 -14.17 -6.40 1.58
N ILE A 144 -13.74 -5.19 1.21
CA ILE A 144 -14.64 -4.15 0.71
C ILE A 144 -14.92 -4.31 -0.78
N ALA A 145 -13.98 -4.87 -1.56
CA ALA A 145 -14.18 -5.14 -2.98
C ALA A 145 -15.40 -6.03 -3.27
N GLY A 146 -15.77 -6.91 -2.33
CA GLY A 146 -16.96 -7.76 -2.43
C GLY A 146 -18.24 -7.14 -1.87
N ASP A 147 -18.21 -5.88 -1.43
CA ASP A 147 -19.38 -5.17 -0.88
C ASP A 147 -20.14 -6.02 0.18
N ASP A 148 -21.46 -6.18 0.03
CA ASP A 148 -22.30 -6.95 0.96
C ASP A 148 -21.89 -8.44 1.05
N ASP A 149 -21.26 -9.00 0.02
CA ASP A 149 -20.86 -10.40 -0.03
C ASP A 149 -19.65 -10.72 0.86
N THR A 150 -18.88 -9.73 1.31
CA THR A 150 -17.69 -9.93 2.17
C THR A 150 -17.65 -8.98 3.38
N ARG A 151 -18.64 -8.11 3.54
CA ARG A 151 -18.71 -7.08 4.59
C ARG A 151 -18.58 -7.63 6.00
N ASP A 152 -19.14 -8.81 6.26
CA ASP A 152 -19.11 -9.49 7.55
C ASP A 152 -17.71 -9.96 7.96
N LEU A 153 -16.74 -9.97 7.05
CA LEU A 153 -15.33 -10.31 7.32
C LEU A 153 -14.54 -9.13 7.90
N LEU A 154 -15.01 -7.89 7.73
CA LEU A 154 -14.30 -6.68 8.15
C LEU A 154 -13.93 -6.64 9.64
N PRO A 155 -14.81 -7.03 10.59
CA PRO A 155 -14.44 -7.03 12.01
C PRO A 155 -13.21 -7.89 12.33
N ALA A 156 -13.07 -9.04 11.68
CA ALA A 156 -11.94 -9.95 11.90
C ALA A 156 -10.58 -9.37 11.45
N ALA A 157 -10.60 -8.34 10.60
CA ALA A 157 -9.42 -7.61 10.14
C ALA A 157 -9.22 -6.26 10.85
N VAL A 158 -10.28 -5.64 11.37
CA VAL A 158 -10.18 -4.37 12.12
C VAL A 158 -9.84 -4.62 13.59
N ASP A 159 -10.46 -5.61 14.24
CA ASP A 159 -10.26 -5.88 15.68
C ASP A 159 -8.78 -6.15 16.07
N PRO A 160 -7.97 -6.84 15.25
CA PRO A 160 -6.55 -7.04 15.53
C PRO A 160 -5.73 -5.74 15.59
N VAL A 161 -6.20 -4.64 15.00
CA VAL A 161 -5.50 -3.35 15.03
C VAL A 161 -5.40 -2.81 16.46
N TYR A 162 -6.45 -3.00 17.28
CA TYR A 162 -6.46 -2.48 18.65
C TYR A 162 -5.37 -3.08 19.55
N ILE A 163 -4.95 -4.31 19.25
CA ILE A 163 -3.96 -5.05 20.03
C ILE A 163 -2.53 -4.91 19.50
N ILE A 164 -2.28 -4.08 18.48
CA ILE A 164 -0.92 -3.67 18.10
C ILE A 164 -0.32 -2.86 19.25
N GLU A 165 0.83 -3.31 19.75
CA GLU A 165 1.47 -2.72 20.94
C GLU A 165 2.17 -1.40 20.62
N ASP A 166 2.85 -1.30 19.46
CA ASP A 166 3.47 -0.04 19.05
C ASP A 166 2.40 1.01 18.69
N PRO A 167 2.33 2.14 19.41
CA PRO A 167 1.27 3.12 19.21
C PRO A 167 1.39 3.85 17.86
N GLY A 168 2.60 3.97 17.30
CA GLY A 168 2.83 4.60 16.01
C GLY A 168 2.31 3.72 14.89
N LEU A 169 2.72 2.46 14.88
CA LEU A 169 2.28 1.44 13.95
C LEU A 169 0.76 1.25 14.00
N ARG A 170 0.17 1.23 15.21
CA ARG A 170 -1.28 1.17 15.38
C ARG A 170 -1.99 2.37 14.75
N ALA A 171 -1.48 3.58 14.95
CA ALA A 171 -2.04 4.78 14.34
C ALA A 171 -1.93 4.78 12.81
N GLU A 172 -0.76 4.40 12.27
CA GLU A 172 -0.51 4.26 10.83
C GLU A 172 -1.48 3.25 10.21
N THR A 173 -1.70 2.11 10.88
CA THR A 173 -2.64 1.09 10.43
C THR A 173 -4.07 1.64 10.37
N PHE A 174 -4.53 2.37 11.39
CA PHE A 174 -5.85 3.01 11.34
C PHE A 174 -5.97 4.06 10.23
N ILE A 175 -4.92 4.85 9.97
CA ILE A 175 -4.89 5.84 8.88
C ILE A 175 -4.99 5.13 7.52
N ALA A 176 -4.23 4.05 7.32
CA ALA A 176 -4.26 3.26 6.09
C ALA A 176 -5.64 2.62 5.87
N ILE A 177 -6.26 2.09 6.93
CA ILE A 177 -7.62 1.55 6.84
C ILE A 177 -8.63 2.65 6.52
N ALA A 178 -8.52 3.83 7.13
CA ALA A 178 -9.37 4.96 6.83
C ALA A 178 -9.25 5.37 5.35
N GLU A 179 -8.04 5.38 4.80
CA GLU A 179 -7.79 5.60 3.37
C GLU A 179 -8.50 4.55 2.49
N THR A 180 -8.39 3.27 2.84
CA THR A 180 -9.07 2.20 2.11
C THR A 180 -10.58 2.37 2.14
N TYR A 181 -11.17 2.76 3.28
CA TYR A 181 -12.62 3.00 3.38
C TYR A 181 -13.06 4.23 2.57
N GLN A 182 -12.19 5.23 2.42
CA GLN A 182 -12.48 6.42 1.61
C GLN A 182 -12.49 6.14 0.12
N SER A 183 -11.53 5.35 -0.38
CA SER A 183 -11.41 5.07 -1.82
C SER A 183 -12.65 4.36 -2.40
N VAL A 184 -13.37 3.63 -1.55
CA VAL A 184 -14.59 2.88 -1.86
C VAL A 184 -15.88 3.57 -1.39
N GLY A 185 -15.79 4.79 -0.85
CA GLY A 185 -16.96 5.62 -0.53
C GLY A 185 -17.72 5.23 0.74
N VAL A 186 -17.13 4.44 1.65
CA VAL A 186 -17.76 4.01 2.91
C VAL A 186 -17.49 5.05 4.01
N GLY A 187 -17.99 6.27 3.81
CA GLY A 187 -17.61 7.45 4.61
C GLY A 187 -17.95 7.40 6.10
N GLN A 188 -19.07 6.79 6.52
CA GLN A 188 -19.47 6.78 7.94
C GLN A 188 -18.51 5.98 8.85
N SER A 189 -17.75 5.04 8.30
CA SER A 189 -16.77 4.26 9.05
C SER A 189 -15.45 5.00 9.22
N VAL A 190 -15.16 6.00 8.37
CA VAL A 190 -13.91 6.76 8.39
C VAL A 190 -13.80 7.61 9.64
N THR A 191 -14.85 8.34 10.02
CA THR A 191 -14.86 9.14 11.26
C THR A 191 -14.62 8.28 12.50
N GLY A 192 -15.18 7.06 12.53
CA GLY A 192 -14.95 6.11 13.63
C GLY A 192 -13.49 5.68 13.75
N LEU A 193 -12.86 5.33 12.62
CA LEU A 193 -11.43 4.97 12.57
C LEU A 193 -10.53 6.14 12.97
N ILE A 194 -10.90 7.36 12.56
CA ILE A 194 -10.20 8.58 12.95
C ILE A 194 -10.19 8.74 14.47
N GLN A 195 -11.36 8.62 15.11
CA GLN A 195 -11.45 8.74 16.57
C GLN A 195 -10.65 7.66 17.31
N GLN A 196 -10.49 6.47 16.71
CA GLN A 196 -9.69 5.38 17.28
C GLN A 196 -8.19 5.58 17.12
N ALA A 197 -7.74 6.27 16.06
CA ALA A 197 -6.33 6.58 15.85
C ALA A 197 -5.80 7.62 16.86
N ILE A 198 -6.61 8.60 17.25
CA ILE A 198 -6.19 9.74 18.10
C ILE A 198 -5.49 9.31 19.41
N PRO A 199 -6.04 8.39 20.24
CA PRO A 199 -5.35 7.93 21.45
C PRO A 199 -4.01 7.24 21.19
N ALA A 200 -3.90 6.51 20.07
CA ALA A 200 -2.66 5.87 19.67
C ALA A 200 -1.61 6.92 19.28
N ILE A 201 -1.97 7.91 18.47
CA ILE A 201 -1.09 9.03 18.10
C ILE A 201 -0.59 9.76 19.36
N ARG A 202 -1.48 10.09 20.30
CA ARG A 202 -1.09 10.78 21.56
C ARG A 202 -0.12 9.97 22.43
N SER A 203 -0.07 8.66 22.25
CA SER A 203 0.81 7.75 22.98
C SER A 203 2.18 7.55 22.31
N VAL A 204 2.36 8.02 21.07
CA VAL A 204 3.67 8.02 20.39
C VAL A 204 4.60 8.99 21.12
N ALA A 205 5.82 8.57 21.44
CA ALA A 205 6.75 9.37 22.24
C ALA A 205 7.34 10.57 21.48
N ASP A 206 7.67 10.38 20.20
CA ASP A 206 8.29 11.40 19.36
C ASP A 206 7.26 12.46 18.90
N PRO A 207 7.42 13.74 19.26
CA PRO A 207 6.55 14.81 18.79
C PRO A 207 6.52 14.99 17.27
N PHE A 208 7.61 14.72 16.54
CA PHE A 208 7.60 14.86 15.09
C PHE A 208 6.76 13.77 14.44
N ARG A 209 6.95 12.51 14.85
CA ARG A 209 6.06 11.42 14.45
C ARG A 209 4.60 11.67 14.82
N ARG A 210 4.31 12.27 15.99
CA ARG A 210 2.93 12.68 16.31
C ARG A 210 2.39 13.74 15.35
N ALA A 211 3.20 14.74 15.00
CA ALA A 211 2.80 15.80 14.08
C ALA A 211 2.44 15.23 12.70
N ASP A 212 3.29 14.35 12.18
CA ASP A 212 3.07 13.65 10.91
C ASP A 212 1.76 12.83 10.93
N LEU A 213 1.57 12.01 11.97
CA LEU A 213 0.36 11.19 12.10
C LEU A 213 -0.92 12.03 12.23
N PHE A 214 -0.90 13.13 12.99
CA PHE A 214 -2.05 14.04 13.08
C PHE A 214 -2.34 14.73 11.74
N ALA A 215 -1.31 15.14 11.00
CA ALA A 215 -1.47 15.71 9.67
C ALA A 215 -2.04 14.68 8.67
N GLY A 216 -1.53 13.46 8.68
CA GLY A 216 -2.09 12.34 7.92
C GLY A 216 -3.56 12.08 8.25
N LEU A 217 -3.91 12.08 9.54
CA LEU A 217 -5.28 11.88 10.00
C LEU A 217 -6.22 13.03 9.62
N SER A 218 -5.75 14.28 9.66
CA SER A 218 -6.52 15.46 9.23
C SER A 218 -6.93 15.38 7.75
N CYS A 219 -6.03 14.88 6.89
CA CYS A 219 -6.34 14.66 5.48
C CYS A 219 -7.49 13.66 5.31
N ARG A 220 -7.56 12.64 6.17
CA ARG A 220 -8.67 11.68 6.18
C ARG A 220 -9.96 12.32 6.71
N ALA A 221 -9.90 13.10 7.79
CA ALA A 221 -11.08 13.83 8.27
C ALA A 221 -11.67 14.76 7.20
N PHE A 222 -10.81 15.51 6.51
CA PHE A 222 -11.22 16.41 5.43
C PHE A 222 -11.87 15.66 4.26
N ALA A 223 -11.24 14.58 3.78
CA ALA A 223 -11.81 13.78 2.70
C ALA A 223 -13.12 13.06 3.10
N ALA A 224 -13.40 12.90 4.40
CA ALA A 224 -14.69 12.44 4.91
C ALA A 224 -15.74 13.56 5.08
N GLY A 225 -15.39 14.82 4.82
CA GLY A 225 -16.26 15.99 5.01
C GLY A 225 -16.36 16.48 6.46
N GLU A 226 -15.44 16.06 7.33
CA GLU A 226 -15.40 16.44 8.74
C GLU A 226 -14.50 17.66 8.95
N ASP A 227 -14.88 18.81 8.38
CA ASP A 227 -14.03 20.02 8.32
C ASP A 227 -13.56 20.51 9.71
N ASP A 228 -14.45 20.50 10.70
CA ASP A 228 -14.11 20.92 12.06
C ASP A 228 -13.11 19.97 12.74
N LEU A 229 -13.24 18.67 12.48
CA LEU A 229 -12.32 17.66 13.00
C LEU A 229 -10.96 17.75 12.29
N ALA A 230 -10.97 17.93 10.96
CA ALA A 230 -9.76 18.11 10.17
C ALA A 230 -8.94 19.30 10.69
N ARG A 231 -9.60 20.45 10.88
CA ARG A 231 -8.98 21.65 11.44
C ARG A 231 -8.41 21.42 12.84
N ALA A 232 -9.15 20.76 13.74
CA ALA A 232 -8.65 20.44 15.08
C ALA A 232 -7.42 19.51 15.04
N LEU A 233 -7.39 18.55 14.10
CA LEU A 233 -6.24 17.65 13.92
C LEU A 233 -5.02 18.38 13.33
N VAL A 234 -5.23 19.36 12.45
CA VAL A 234 -4.17 20.26 11.96
C VAL A 234 -3.59 21.11 13.09
N GLU A 235 -4.44 21.66 13.96
CA GLU A 235 -4.00 22.39 15.16
C GLU A 235 -3.16 21.49 16.08
N ASP A 236 -3.60 20.25 16.34
CA ASP A 236 -2.84 19.24 17.08
C ASP A 236 -1.48 18.96 16.40
N ALA A 237 -1.45 18.80 15.06
CA ALA A 237 -0.21 18.56 14.30
C ALA A 237 0.80 19.72 14.43
N GLN A 238 0.33 20.96 14.32
CA GLN A 238 1.16 22.16 14.49
C GLN A 238 1.72 22.29 15.92
N GLU A 239 0.89 21.98 16.93
CA GLU A 239 1.33 21.99 18.32
C GLU A 239 2.46 20.97 18.52
N GLN A 240 2.31 19.75 17.99
CA GLN A 240 3.33 18.72 18.12
C GLN A 240 4.61 19.07 17.37
N LEU A 241 4.51 19.63 16.16
CA LEU A 241 5.67 20.10 15.40
C LEU A 241 6.44 21.17 16.20
N THR A 242 5.72 22.16 16.72
CA THR A 242 6.31 23.24 17.54
C THR A 242 6.94 22.70 18.82
N ALA A 243 6.29 21.77 19.50
CA ALA A 243 6.82 21.12 20.70
C ALA A 243 8.08 20.30 20.41
N GLY A 244 8.13 19.62 19.25
CA GLY A 244 9.31 18.88 18.80
C GLY A 244 10.49 19.79 18.48
N MET A 245 10.23 20.94 17.84
CA MET A 245 11.24 21.94 17.50
C MET A 245 11.99 22.55 18.70
N VAL A 246 11.45 22.41 19.93
CA VAL A 246 12.16 22.77 21.16
C VAL A 246 13.30 21.81 21.46
N LYS A 247 13.16 20.54 21.10
CA LYS A 247 14.06 19.44 21.50
C LYS A 247 15.04 19.04 20.39
N ALA A 248 14.60 19.06 19.14
CA ALA A 248 15.37 18.64 17.99
C ALA A 248 14.91 19.38 16.74
N GLU A 249 15.65 19.24 15.64
CA GLU A 249 15.24 19.76 14.33
C GLU A 249 14.31 18.74 13.65
N PRO A 250 13.20 19.19 13.04
CA PRO A 250 12.29 18.28 12.34
C PRO A 250 12.94 17.79 11.04
N ASP A 251 12.63 16.56 10.66
CA ASP A 251 12.92 16.12 9.30
C ASP A 251 12.04 16.93 8.30
N PRO A 252 12.56 17.22 7.10
CA PRO A 252 11.84 18.03 6.12
C PRO A 252 10.55 17.37 5.60
N GLU A 253 10.44 16.05 5.64
CA GLU A 253 9.26 15.33 5.16
C GLU A 253 8.07 15.56 6.10
N THR A 254 8.26 15.42 7.41
CA THR A 254 7.29 15.80 8.44
C THR A 254 6.86 17.26 8.26
N VAL A 255 7.81 18.16 8.00
CA VAL A 255 7.48 19.57 7.72
C VAL A 255 6.60 19.70 6.47
N ALA A 256 6.94 19.01 5.38
CA ALA A 256 6.15 19.06 4.17
C ALA A 256 4.72 18.55 4.36
N VAL A 257 4.55 17.42 5.06
CA VAL A 257 3.24 16.82 5.33
C VAL A 257 2.39 17.74 6.19
N VAL A 258 2.93 18.24 7.30
CA VAL A 258 2.21 19.16 8.20
C VAL A 258 1.81 20.43 7.47
N PHE A 259 2.71 21.08 6.72
CA PHE A 259 2.37 22.35 6.07
C PHE A 259 1.46 22.21 4.85
N LYS A 260 1.45 21.06 4.16
CA LYS A 260 0.40 20.77 3.17
C LYS A 260 -0.99 20.70 3.84
N ALA A 261 -1.10 20.02 4.98
CA ALA A 261 -2.35 19.91 5.74
C ALA A 261 -2.80 21.28 6.27
N VAL A 262 -1.89 22.02 6.92
CA VAL A 262 -2.14 23.38 7.41
C VAL A 262 -2.64 24.31 6.31
N THR A 263 -1.97 24.30 5.16
CA THR A 263 -2.34 25.18 4.04
C THR A 263 -3.74 24.89 3.51
N ARG A 264 -4.11 23.61 3.45
CA ARG A 264 -5.45 23.21 2.99
C ARG A 264 -6.55 23.70 3.93
N ASP A 265 -6.34 23.56 5.25
CA ASP A 265 -7.43 23.71 6.23
C ASP A 265 -7.47 25.12 6.85
N LEU A 266 -6.31 25.75 7.02
CA LEU A 266 -6.16 27.09 7.63
C LEU A 266 -5.79 28.16 6.59
N GLY A 267 -5.42 27.75 5.38
CA GLY A 267 -4.99 28.63 4.29
C GLY A 267 -3.49 28.94 4.30
N GLY A 268 -2.94 29.28 3.13
CA GLY A 268 -1.51 29.48 2.95
C GLY A 268 -0.90 30.63 3.74
N THR A 269 -1.69 31.64 4.13
CA THR A 269 -1.17 32.76 4.94
C THR A 269 -0.80 32.30 6.36
N GLU A 270 -1.68 31.54 7.00
CA GLU A 270 -1.45 30.99 8.34
C GLU A 270 -0.32 29.96 8.30
N ALA A 271 -0.29 29.13 7.26
CA ALA A 271 0.79 28.19 7.01
C ALA A 271 2.16 28.89 6.90
N MET A 272 2.27 29.94 6.09
CA MET A 272 3.52 30.70 5.92
C MET A 272 4.02 31.34 7.22
N ILE A 273 3.12 31.86 8.07
CA ILE A 273 3.50 32.44 9.37
C ILE A 273 4.15 31.37 10.25
N SER A 274 3.55 30.18 10.30
CA SER A 274 4.05 29.05 11.07
C SER A 274 5.39 28.52 10.53
N VAL A 275 5.58 28.45 9.19
CA VAL A 275 6.88 28.09 8.57
C VAL A 275 8.00 29.07 8.96
N CYS A 276 7.70 30.35 9.17
CA CYS A 276 8.71 31.33 9.59
C CYS A 276 9.36 30.99 10.94
N GLY A 277 8.68 30.22 11.80
CA GLY A 277 9.20 29.77 13.09
C GLY A 277 10.28 28.68 13.00
N ILE A 278 10.47 28.07 11.82
CA ILE A 278 11.44 26.98 11.62
C ILE A 278 12.86 27.52 11.58
N ARG A 279 13.72 27.02 12.47
CA ARG A 279 15.12 27.45 12.58
C ARG A 279 16.00 26.87 11.48
N ASP A 280 15.87 25.58 11.22
CA ASP A 280 16.59 24.95 10.13
C ASP A 280 16.15 25.57 8.79
N ARG A 281 17.11 25.81 7.92
CA ARG A 281 16.86 26.52 6.66
C ARG A 281 16.30 25.58 5.60
N TYR A 282 16.75 24.33 5.59
CA TYR A 282 16.30 23.33 4.64
C TYR A 282 14.85 22.94 4.92
N ALA A 283 14.53 22.57 6.16
CA ALA A 283 13.17 22.32 6.63
C ALA A 283 12.25 23.52 6.38
N ARG A 284 12.73 24.74 6.62
CA ARG A 284 11.94 25.96 6.33
C ARG A 284 11.68 26.18 4.84
N ALA A 285 12.67 25.95 3.98
CA ALA A 285 12.49 26.00 2.54
C ALA A 285 11.46 24.95 2.08
N VAL A 286 11.56 23.73 2.60
CA VAL A 286 10.58 22.66 2.35
C VAL A 286 9.18 23.03 2.85
N GLY A 287 9.06 23.64 4.02
CA GLY A 287 7.79 24.16 4.53
C GLY A 287 7.16 25.17 3.59
N PHE A 288 7.92 26.14 3.09
CA PHE A 288 7.40 27.12 2.12
C PHE A 288 7.03 26.48 0.78
N LEU A 289 7.82 25.53 0.27
CA LEU A 289 7.47 24.75 -0.91
C LEU A 289 6.16 23.97 -0.72
N ALA A 290 5.98 23.36 0.45
CA ALA A 290 4.77 22.62 0.80
C ALA A 290 3.53 23.52 0.76
N VAL A 291 3.64 24.75 1.28
CA VAL A 291 2.57 25.76 1.17
C VAL A 291 2.28 26.11 -0.28
N ALA A 292 3.33 26.41 -1.06
CA ALA A 292 3.16 26.78 -2.47
C ALA A 292 2.48 25.67 -3.29
N MET A 293 2.90 24.42 -3.10
CA MET A 293 2.32 23.26 -3.76
C MET A 293 0.84 23.05 -3.38
N ALA A 294 0.49 23.28 -2.11
CA ALA A 294 -0.88 23.12 -1.65
C ALA A 294 -1.82 24.24 -2.15
N GLU A 295 -1.34 25.48 -2.26
CA GLU A 295 -2.08 26.59 -2.89
C GLU A 295 -2.21 26.41 -4.42
N GLY A 296 -1.23 25.75 -5.04
CA GLY A 296 -1.18 25.46 -6.47
C GLY A 296 -0.82 26.67 -7.34
N SER A 297 -1.58 27.77 -7.25
CA SER A 297 -1.30 29.01 -8.02
C SER A 297 -1.87 30.26 -7.36
N GLY A 298 -1.32 31.43 -7.67
CA GLY A 298 -1.79 32.73 -7.18
C GLY A 298 -0.80 33.42 -6.23
N PRO A 299 -1.17 34.59 -5.69
CA PRO A 299 -0.24 35.46 -4.97
C PRO A 299 0.38 34.80 -3.72
N SER A 300 -0.41 33.99 -3.01
CA SER A 300 0.07 33.24 -1.84
C SER A 300 1.08 32.15 -2.22
N ALA A 301 0.82 31.43 -3.32
CA ALA A 301 1.73 30.42 -3.84
C ALA A 301 3.04 31.04 -4.34
N GLU A 302 2.97 32.15 -5.08
CA GLU A 302 4.14 32.90 -5.56
C GLU A 302 4.99 33.43 -4.41
N LEU A 303 4.34 34.02 -3.38
CA LEU A 303 5.04 34.50 -2.19
C LEU A 303 5.70 33.36 -1.41
N ALA A 304 5.03 32.21 -1.30
CA ALA A 304 5.60 31.03 -0.66
C ALA A 304 6.82 30.51 -1.45
N LEU A 305 6.78 30.47 -2.78
CA LEU A 305 7.93 30.11 -3.60
C LEU A 305 9.11 31.08 -3.43
N ASP A 306 8.85 32.39 -3.42
CA ASP A 306 9.88 33.41 -3.18
C ASP A 306 10.57 33.21 -1.82
N ARG A 307 9.77 32.99 -0.77
CA ARG A 307 10.25 32.69 0.59
C ARG A 307 11.02 31.36 0.66
N ALA A 308 10.63 30.36 -0.13
CA ALA A 308 11.34 29.09 -0.22
C ALA A 308 12.74 29.29 -0.82
N VAL A 309 12.83 30.04 -1.92
CA VAL A 309 14.11 30.37 -2.57
C VAL A 309 15.02 31.16 -1.62
N ASP A 310 14.47 32.17 -0.93
CA ASP A 310 15.20 32.95 0.07
C ASP A 310 15.76 32.08 1.21
N ALA A 311 14.96 31.12 1.71
CA ALA A 311 15.39 30.18 2.74
C ALA A 311 16.47 29.23 2.21
N ALA A 312 16.38 28.81 0.94
CA ALA A 312 17.30 27.91 0.28
C ALA A 312 18.63 28.55 -0.12
N TYR A 313 18.65 29.86 -0.41
CA TYR A 313 19.78 30.60 -0.98
C TYR A 313 21.08 30.48 -0.16
N TYR A 314 20.98 30.23 1.15
CA TYR A 314 22.13 30.09 2.04
C TYR A 314 22.29 28.67 2.61
N ILE A 315 21.71 27.66 1.97
CA ILE A 315 21.99 26.26 2.27
C ILE A 315 23.35 25.92 1.65
N THR A 316 24.35 25.69 2.49
CA THR A 316 25.72 25.38 2.05
C THR A 316 25.97 23.89 1.85
N ASP A 317 25.00 23.05 2.20
CA ASP A 317 25.04 21.61 1.99
C ASP A 317 24.58 21.25 0.56
N PRO A 318 25.47 20.69 -0.29
CA PRO A 318 25.13 20.31 -1.66
C PRO A 318 24.05 19.24 -1.76
N GLU A 319 23.95 18.31 -0.79
CA GLU A 319 22.93 17.24 -0.81
C GLU A 319 21.55 17.82 -0.50
N ALA A 320 21.45 18.67 0.52
CA ALA A 320 20.21 19.38 0.85
C ALA A 320 19.76 20.34 -0.26
N TYR A 321 20.71 20.99 -0.95
CA TYR A 321 20.39 21.85 -2.10
C TYR A 321 19.90 21.05 -3.31
N SER A 322 20.49 19.89 -3.60
CA SER A 322 20.08 19.02 -4.70
C SER A 322 18.69 18.41 -4.51
N ALA A 323 18.23 18.22 -3.27
CA ALA A 323 16.90 17.69 -2.97
C ALA A 323 15.77 18.72 -3.15
N LEU A 324 16.10 20.02 -3.27
CA LEU A 324 15.14 21.11 -3.49
C LEU A 324 14.91 21.48 -4.97
N MET A 325 15.81 21.07 -5.86
CA MET A 325 15.80 21.39 -7.30
C MET A 325 15.12 20.30 -8.11
#